data_AF-A0A0G3GV08-F1
#
_entry.id   AF-A0A0G3GV08-F1
#
_cell.length_a   1.000
_cell.length_b   1.000
_cell.length_c   1.000
_cell.angle_alpha   90.00
_cell.angle_beta   90.00
_cell.angle_gamma   90.00
#
_symmetry.space_group_name_H-M   'P 1'
#
loop_
_entity.id
_entity.type
_entity.pdbx_description
1 polymer ?
#
loop_
_entity_poly.entity_id
_entity_poly.type
_entity_poly.pdbx_seq_one_letter_code
_entity_poly.pdbx_strand_id
1 'polypeptide(L)'
;MKSNLADFCTTLMTKWRSGLDVASMLALADAATTDAGGDAVSFVLDEWFDQVLGAQLPESTAEFACHGAVLQLKNGYCGENPVERVFTAVAATNPDVPPRFLETGTGRLPQEFQAVGFDGLSISANDVTGVISIDFTVENGQTVRFAVEFLERILRDTDFPRELNIQVTGLTGDYVPIPELPKIGMSQLFMSAVSYLPVRVSVVRYAREAMKYDFFYGCPELSYETGKNIQLGGVAVFALGLTALGETDVVGEYMVSSGLWEQDMELYFLRCFVHIHGGTLAAVLLVDQCLQQAELARCNSSVVAELRAWRLTVDKRRD
;
A
#
# COMPACT_ATOMS: atom_id res chain seq x y z
N MET A 1 -25.67 16.71 2.44
CA MET A 1 -25.05 15.76 3.39
C MET A 1 -26.08 14.96 4.19
N LYS A 2 -26.89 15.56 5.09
CA LYS A 2 -27.83 14.78 5.93
C LYS A 2 -29.00 14.08 5.20
N SER A 3 -29.42 14.57 4.03
CA SER A 3 -30.50 13.92 3.25
C SER A 3 -30.05 12.58 2.66
N ASN A 4 -28.89 12.53 1.98
CA ASN A 4 -28.43 11.33 1.28
C ASN A 4 -28.07 10.17 2.22
N LEU A 5 -27.58 10.46 3.44
CA LEU A 5 -27.30 9.41 4.43
C LEU A 5 -28.59 8.81 5.02
N ALA A 6 -29.58 9.65 5.33
CA ALA A 6 -30.89 9.19 5.80
C ALA A 6 -31.63 8.39 4.71
N ASP A 7 -31.50 8.82 3.46
CA ASP A 7 -32.02 8.09 2.29
C ASP A 7 -31.27 6.77 2.10
N PHE A 8 -29.94 6.72 2.32
CA PHE A 8 -29.15 5.48 2.32
C PHE A 8 -29.64 4.51 3.39
N CYS A 9 -29.70 4.90 4.66
CA CYS A 9 -30.21 4.07 5.77
C CYS A 9 -31.61 3.52 5.45
N THR A 10 -32.53 4.40 5.05
CA THR A 10 -33.93 4.04 4.79
C THR A 10 -34.04 3.08 3.62
N THR A 11 -33.29 3.33 2.54
CA THR A 11 -33.27 2.48 1.34
C THR A 11 -32.63 1.13 1.63
N LEU A 12 -31.53 1.10 2.37
CA LEU A 12 -30.82 -0.11 2.80
C LEU A 12 -31.75 -1.04 3.60
N MET A 13 -32.42 -0.48 4.60
CA MET A 13 -33.37 -1.21 5.45
C MET A 13 -34.61 -1.68 4.68
N THR A 14 -35.10 -0.86 3.75
CA THR A 14 -36.27 -1.20 2.93
C THR A 14 -35.94 -2.34 1.96
N LYS A 15 -34.81 -2.25 1.25
CA LYS A 15 -34.37 -3.26 0.29
C LYS A 15 -34.05 -4.59 0.96
N TRP A 16 -33.40 -4.56 2.13
CA TRP A 16 -33.17 -5.78 2.91
C TRP A 16 -34.49 -6.51 3.24
N ARG A 17 -35.53 -5.78 3.67
CA ARG A 17 -36.83 -6.36 4.03
C ARG A 17 -37.65 -6.87 2.83
N SER A 18 -37.47 -6.29 1.65
CA SER A 18 -38.23 -6.65 0.44
C SER A 18 -37.57 -7.70 -0.45
N GLY A 19 -36.36 -8.15 -0.10
CA GLY A 19 -35.52 -8.99 -0.95
C GLY A 19 -34.32 -8.20 -1.49
N LEU A 20 -33.13 -8.70 -1.19
CA LEU A 20 -31.87 -7.98 -1.40
C LEU A 20 -31.24 -8.37 -2.75
N ASP A 21 -31.07 -7.38 -3.63
CA ASP A 21 -30.19 -7.48 -4.80
C ASP A 21 -28.82 -6.89 -4.44
N VAL A 22 -27.79 -7.76 -4.39
CA VAL A 22 -26.44 -7.39 -3.91
C VAL A 22 -25.87 -6.26 -4.76
N ALA A 23 -25.98 -6.37 -6.10
CA ALA A 23 -25.43 -5.38 -7.02
C ALA A 23 -26.01 -3.97 -6.80
N SER A 24 -27.34 -3.85 -6.67
CA SER A 24 -27.99 -2.58 -6.37
C SER A 24 -27.56 -1.97 -5.05
N MET A 25 -27.31 -2.81 -4.03
CA MET A 25 -26.94 -2.36 -2.69
C MET A 25 -25.51 -1.89 -2.63
N LEU A 26 -24.60 -2.57 -3.35
CA LEU A 26 -23.23 -2.10 -3.55
C LEU A 26 -23.19 -0.75 -4.25
N ALA A 27 -23.93 -0.60 -5.35
CA ALA A 27 -24.01 0.67 -6.07
C ALA A 27 -24.53 1.81 -5.18
N LEU A 28 -25.50 1.51 -4.30
CA LEU A 28 -26.02 2.47 -3.33
C LEU A 28 -24.97 2.85 -2.27
N ALA A 29 -24.22 1.88 -1.74
CA ALA A 29 -23.17 2.12 -0.76
C ALA A 29 -21.98 2.91 -1.36
N ASP A 30 -21.62 2.63 -2.61
CA ASP A 30 -20.58 3.37 -3.34
C ASP A 30 -20.99 4.84 -3.57
N ALA A 31 -22.23 5.06 -4.01
CA ALA A 31 -22.79 6.40 -4.19
C ALA A 31 -22.82 7.17 -2.85
N ALA A 32 -23.26 6.51 -1.78
CA ALA A 32 -23.28 7.12 -0.44
C ALA A 32 -21.86 7.46 0.06
N THR A 33 -20.86 6.62 -0.24
CA THR A 33 -19.46 6.85 0.15
C THR A 33 -18.90 8.08 -0.55
N THR A 34 -19.22 8.24 -1.84
CA THR A 34 -18.83 9.39 -2.66
C THR A 34 -19.48 10.70 -2.14
N ASP A 35 -20.75 10.64 -1.74
CA ASP A 35 -21.53 11.83 -1.38
C ASP A 35 -21.38 12.27 0.09
N ALA A 36 -21.31 11.31 1.01
CA ALA A 36 -21.38 11.55 2.45
C ALA A 36 -20.06 11.30 3.19
N GLY A 37 -19.07 10.68 2.52
CA GLY A 37 -17.80 10.25 3.10
C GLY A 37 -17.86 8.86 3.71
N GLY A 38 -16.70 8.17 3.72
CA GLY A 38 -16.55 6.79 4.17
C GLY A 38 -16.99 6.57 5.61
N ASP A 39 -16.62 7.45 6.54
CA ASP A 39 -16.96 7.35 7.96
C ASP A 39 -18.48 7.28 8.21
N ALA A 40 -19.23 8.10 7.48
CA ALA A 40 -20.68 8.17 7.62
C ALA A 40 -21.36 6.89 7.12
N VAL A 41 -20.89 6.34 6.00
CA VAL A 41 -21.38 5.04 5.48
C VAL A 41 -21.01 3.90 6.43
N SER A 42 -19.80 3.91 6.98
CA SER A 42 -19.36 2.90 7.93
C SER A 42 -20.24 2.85 9.18
N PHE A 43 -20.68 3.99 9.70
CA PHE A 43 -21.61 4.05 10.83
C PHE A 43 -22.97 3.42 10.50
N VAL A 44 -23.50 3.68 9.30
CA VAL A 44 -24.77 3.09 8.86
C VAL A 44 -24.65 1.57 8.68
N LEU A 45 -23.51 1.11 8.15
CA LEU A 45 -23.24 -0.31 8.00
C LEU A 45 -23.18 -1.02 9.37
N ASP A 46 -22.58 -0.41 10.39
CA ASP A 46 -22.59 -0.97 11.75
C ASP A 46 -23.99 -1.12 12.32
N GLU A 47 -24.81 -0.08 12.25
CA GLU A 47 -26.20 -0.14 12.72
C GLU A 47 -27.02 -1.20 11.96
N TRP A 48 -26.69 -1.43 10.68
CA TRP A 48 -27.29 -2.48 9.89
C TRP A 48 -26.79 -3.86 10.31
N PHE A 49 -25.48 -4.05 10.51
CA PHE A 49 -24.87 -5.30 10.97
C PHE A 49 -25.47 -5.76 12.30
N ASP A 50 -25.65 -4.86 13.25
CA ASP A 50 -26.23 -5.17 14.57
C ASP A 50 -27.69 -5.65 14.48
N GLN A 51 -28.39 -5.35 13.39
CA GLN A 51 -29.77 -5.80 13.17
C GLN A 51 -29.87 -7.12 12.39
N VAL A 52 -28.88 -7.43 11.54
CA VAL A 52 -28.94 -8.57 10.63
C VAL A 52 -28.10 -9.76 11.08
N LEU A 53 -26.94 -9.51 11.70
CA LEU A 53 -26.02 -10.56 12.16
C LEU A 53 -26.62 -11.28 13.37
N GLY A 54 -26.81 -12.60 13.26
CA GLY A 54 -27.39 -13.44 14.32
C GLY A 54 -28.77 -14.03 13.99
N ALA A 55 -29.41 -13.61 12.90
CA ALA A 55 -30.57 -14.30 12.34
C ALA A 55 -30.13 -15.36 11.30
N GLN A 56 -31.06 -16.20 10.86
CA GLN A 56 -30.82 -17.09 9.72
C GLN A 56 -30.70 -16.23 8.45
N LEU A 57 -29.45 -15.94 8.06
CA LEU A 57 -29.10 -15.01 7.00
C LEU A 57 -29.29 -15.66 5.62
N PRO A 58 -30.15 -15.11 4.74
CA PRO A 58 -30.12 -15.48 3.32
C PRO A 58 -28.73 -15.21 2.72
N GLU A 59 -28.26 -16.07 1.81
CA GLU A 59 -26.92 -15.97 1.20
C GLU A 59 -26.64 -14.58 0.62
N SER A 60 -27.61 -13.96 -0.07
CA SER A 60 -27.48 -12.59 -0.59
C SER A 60 -27.23 -11.53 0.50
N THR A 61 -27.80 -11.73 1.70
CA THR A 61 -27.56 -10.83 2.84
C THR A 61 -26.17 -11.06 3.43
N ALA A 62 -25.73 -12.32 3.50
CA ALA A 62 -24.38 -12.68 3.92
C ALA A 62 -23.32 -12.11 2.97
N GLU A 63 -23.52 -12.23 1.65
CA GLU A 63 -22.63 -11.66 0.62
C GLU A 63 -22.55 -10.14 0.74
N PHE A 64 -23.70 -9.45 0.84
CA PHE A 64 -23.70 -8.01 1.02
C PHE A 64 -23.03 -7.60 2.34
N ALA A 65 -23.20 -8.40 3.41
CA ALA A 65 -22.55 -8.12 4.68
C ALA A 65 -21.02 -8.22 4.58
N CYS A 66 -20.51 -9.26 3.93
CA CYS A 66 -19.09 -9.41 3.64
C CYS A 66 -18.54 -8.25 2.80
N HIS A 67 -19.26 -7.81 1.76
CA HIS A 67 -18.87 -6.62 0.99
C HIS A 67 -18.86 -5.33 1.83
N GLY A 68 -19.88 -5.13 2.67
CA GLY A 68 -19.98 -3.97 3.55
C GLY A 68 -18.82 -3.90 4.53
N ALA A 69 -18.40 -5.05 5.07
CA ALA A 69 -17.25 -5.14 5.96
C ALA A 69 -15.94 -4.74 5.26
N VAL A 70 -15.74 -5.20 4.02
CA VAL A 70 -14.59 -4.81 3.20
C VAL A 70 -14.62 -3.32 2.87
N LEU A 71 -15.81 -2.76 2.58
CA LEU A 71 -15.98 -1.33 2.35
C LEU A 71 -15.63 -0.49 3.59
N GLN A 72 -16.03 -0.92 4.79
CA GLN A 72 -15.64 -0.28 6.05
C GLN A 72 -14.12 -0.29 6.23
N LEU A 73 -13.47 -1.43 5.96
CA LEU A 73 -12.01 -1.55 6.02
C LEU A 73 -11.33 -0.57 5.04
N LYS A 74 -11.77 -0.54 3.78
CA LYS A 74 -11.25 0.36 2.74
C LYS A 74 -11.40 1.84 3.12
N ASN A 75 -12.48 2.18 3.81
CA ASN A 75 -12.77 3.55 4.25
C ASN A 75 -12.04 3.97 5.53
N GLY A 76 -11.19 3.11 6.11
CA GLY A 76 -10.40 3.45 7.29
C GLY A 76 -11.19 3.44 8.60
N TYR A 77 -12.20 2.56 8.71
CA TYR A 77 -13.00 2.42 9.92
C TYR A 77 -12.14 2.23 11.18
N CYS A 78 -12.37 3.04 12.21
CA CYS A 78 -11.51 3.16 13.39
C CYS A 78 -11.90 2.25 14.57
N GLY A 79 -12.73 1.23 14.36
CA GLY A 79 -13.19 0.29 15.39
C GLY A 79 -12.52 -1.10 15.31
N GLU A 80 -13.20 -2.12 15.82
CA GLU A 80 -12.81 -3.53 15.60
C GLU A 80 -12.71 -3.83 14.10
N ASN A 81 -11.79 -4.72 13.70
CA ASN A 81 -11.63 -5.09 12.30
C ASN A 81 -12.98 -5.60 11.74
N PRO A 82 -13.62 -4.85 10.80
CA PRO A 82 -14.96 -5.17 10.36
C PRO A 82 -15.00 -6.48 9.57
N VAL A 83 -13.93 -6.80 8.84
CA VAL A 83 -13.81 -8.08 8.12
C VAL A 83 -13.79 -9.23 9.12
N GLU A 84 -12.97 -9.15 10.16
CA GLU A 84 -12.90 -10.20 11.20
C GLU A 84 -14.25 -10.39 11.92
N ARG A 85 -14.85 -9.29 12.40
CA ARG A 85 -16.13 -9.30 13.11
C ARG A 85 -17.26 -9.87 12.26
N VAL A 86 -17.44 -9.33 11.06
CA VAL A 86 -18.56 -9.69 10.18
C VAL A 86 -18.35 -11.08 9.57
N PHE A 87 -17.14 -11.43 9.13
CA PHE A 87 -16.89 -12.76 8.55
C PHE A 87 -17.11 -13.86 9.58
N THR A 88 -16.71 -13.64 10.84
CA THR A 88 -16.97 -14.58 11.94
C THR A 88 -18.48 -14.78 12.16
N ALA A 89 -19.25 -13.69 12.18
CA ALA A 89 -20.70 -13.76 12.34
C ALA A 89 -21.40 -14.42 11.14
N VAL A 90 -20.97 -14.12 9.92
CA VAL A 90 -21.51 -14.71 8.69
C VAL A 90 -21.20 -16.21 8.63
N ALA A 91 -19.97 -16.63 8.98
CA ALA A 91 -19.55 -18.03 8.97
C ALA A 91 -20.42 -18.93 9.86
N ALA A 92 -21.01 -18.37 10.93
CA ALA A 92 -21.92 -19.11 11.82
C ALA A 92 -23.21 -19.57 11.13
N THR A 93 -23.60 -18.97 10.01
CA THR A 93 -24.84 -19.28 9.28
C THR A 93 -24.61 -19.65 7.81
N ASN A 94 -23.61 -19.05 7.18
CA ASN A 94 -23.23 -19.23 5.78
C ASN A 94 -21.72 -19.52 5.73
N PRO A 95 -21.28 -20.73 6.13
CA PRO A 95 -19.86 -21.06 6.32
C PRO A 95 -19.03 -20.96 5.04
N ASP A 96 -19.66 -21.08 3.86
CA ASP A 96 -18.97 -21.05 2.58
C ASP A 96 -18.74 -19.62 2.04
N VAL A 97 -19.45 -18.61 2.54
CA VAL A 97 -19.38 -17.24 1.99
C VAL A 97 -18.05 -16.57 2.33
N PRO A 98 -17.60 -16.48 3.60
CA PRO A 98 -16.33 -15.82 3.93
C PRO A 98 -15.10 -16.46 3.25
N PRO A 99 -14.95 -17.80 3.19
CA PRO A 99 -13.85 -18.43 2.44
C PRO A 99 -13.78 -18.01 0.98
N ARG A 100 -14.92 -17.89 0.27
CA ARG A 100 -14.93 -17.43 -1.14
C ARG A 100 -14.33 -16.03 -1.29
N PHE A 101 -14.64 -15.11 -0.37
CA PHE A 101 -14.05 -13.76 -0.38
C PHE A 101 -12.56 -13.79 -0.09
N LEU A 102 -12.11 -14.62 0.86
CA LEU A 102 -10.68 -14.78 1.17
C LEU A 102 -9.90 -15.44 0.03
N GLU A 103 -10.54 -16.28 -0.78
CA GLU A 103 -9.92 -16.93 -1.93
C GLU A 103 -9.91 -16.05 -3.19
N THR A 104 -11.05 -15.42 -3.50
CA THR A 104 -11.27 -14.77 -4.81
C THR A 104 -11.39 -13.25 -4.76
N GLY A 105 -11.32 -12.66 -3.56
CA GLY A 105 -11.57 -11.25 -3.33
C GLY A 105 -13.06 -10.92 -3.40
N THR A 106 -13.40 -9.64 -3.53
CA THR A 106 -14.80 -9.20 -3.66
C THR A 106 -15.37 -9.46 -5.06
N GLY A 107 -14.53 -9.82 -6.04
CA GLY A 107 -14.92 -9.88 -7.45
C GLY A 107 -15.17 -8.52 -8.12
N ARG A 108 -14.98 -7.40 -7.40
CA ARG A 108 -15.16 -6.04 -7.95
C ARG A 108 -13.93 -5.50 -8.68
N LEU A 109 -12.75 -6.06 -8.43
CA LEU A 109 -11.55 -5.71 -9.18
C LEU A 109 -11.78 -5.99 -10.68
N PRO A 110 -11.36 -5.11 -11.60
CA PRO A 110 -11.37 -5.42 -13.01
C PRO A 110 -10.63 -6.73 -13.29
N GLN A 111 -11.08 -7.50 -14.29
CA GLN A 111 -10.54 -8.84 -14.58
C GLN A 111 -9.01 -8.83 -14.80
N GLU A 112 -8.49 -7.75 -15.38
CA GLU A 112 -7.06 -7.52 -15.59
C GLU A 112 -6.23 -7.29 -14.31
N PHE A 113 -6.86 -7.14 -13.14
CA PHE A 113 -6.22 -7.01 -11.84
C PHE A 113 -6.48 -8.19 -10.90
N GLN A 114 -7.43 -9.08 -11.21
CA GLN A 114 -7.75 -10.24 -10.37
C GLN A 114 -6.66 -11.31 -10.44
N ALA A 115 -6.38 -11.78 -11.67
CA ALA A 115 -5.35 -12.77 -11.94
C ALA A 115 -4.88 -12.64 -13.39
N VAL A 116 -3.58 -12.45 -13.59
CA VAL A 116 -2.98 -12.30 -14.92
C VAL A 116 -1.76 -13.20 -15.04
N GLY A 117 -1.73 -13.96 -16.13
CA GLY A 117 -0.52 -14.64 -16.60
C GLY A 117 0.17 -13.81 -17.66
N PHE A 118 1.47 -13.63 -17.51
CA PHE A 118 2.39 -13.15 -18.53
C PHE A 118 3.47 -14.21 -18.74
N ASP A 119 4.04 -14.33 -19.93
CA ASP A 119 5.05 -15.38 -20.17
C ASP A 119 6.22 -15.25 -19.17
N GLY A 120 6.39 -16.25 -18.31
CA GLY A 120 7.38 -16.24 -17.24
C GLY A 120 6.94 -15.64 -15.88
N LEU A 121 5.67 -15.26 -15.70
CA LEU A 121 5.16 -14.57 -14.51
C LEU A 121 3.66 -14.79 -14.28
N SER A 122 3.24 -15.00 -13.03
CA SER A 122 1.82 -14.91 -12.63
C SER A 122 1.63 -13.85 -11.55
N ILE A 123 0.54 -13.09 -11.67
CA ILE A 123 0.14 -12.09 -10.68
C ILE A 123 -1.32 -12.34 -10.29
N SER A 124 -1.63 -12.27 -9.00
CA SER A 124 -3.00 -12.21 -8.49
C SER A 124 -3.13 -11.12 -7.43
N ALA A 125 -4.32 -10.55 -7.30
CA ALA A 125 -4.62 -9.56 -6.28
C ALA A 125 -5.97 -9.85 -5.61
N ASN A 126 -6.02 -9.72 -4.30
CA ASN A 126 -7.21 -9.92 -3.50
C ASN A 126 -7.47 -8.66 -2.66
N ASP A 127 -8.55 -7.95 -2.98
CA ASP A 127 -8.95 -6.69 -2.34
C ASP A 127 -9.66 -6.86 -0.99
N VAL A 128 -9.88 -8.11 -0.54
CA VAL A 128 -10.36 -8.43 0.80
C VAL A 128 -9.18 -8.59 1.75
N THR A 129 -8.16 -9.35 1.35
CA THR A 129 -6.96 -9.59 2.15
C THR A 129 -5.91 -8.49 2.00
N GLY A 130 -6.04 -7.63 0.98
CA GLY A 130 -5.04 -6.63 0.65
C GLY A 130 -3.76 -7.24 0.08
N VAL A 131 -3.77 -8.49 -0.37
CA VAL A 131 -2.56 -9.18 -0.84
C VAL A 131 -2.46 -9.12 -2.37
N ILE A 132 -1.29 -8.73 -2.87
CA ILE A 132 -0.87 -8.91 -4.25
C ILE A 132 0.24 -9.95 -4.26
N SER A 133 0.02 -11.07 -4.95
CA SER A 133 1.00 -12.15 -5.12
C SER A 133 1.61 -12.08 -6.51
N ILE A 134 2.93 -12.12 -6.58
CA ILE A 134 3.72 -12.02 -7.82
C ILE A 134 4.71 -13.19 -7.84
N ASP A 135 4.49 -14.16 -8.71
CA ASP A 135 5.32 -15.36 -8.81
C ASP A 135 6.06 -15.40 -10.15
N PHE A 136 7.39 -15.25 -10.07
CA PHE A 136 8.26 -15.34 -11.23
C PHE A 136 8.64 -16.80 -11.51
N THR A 137 8.45 -17.23 -12.75
CA THR A 137 9.06 -18.48 -13.26
C THR A 137 10.26 -18.19 -14.16
N VAL A 138 10.31 -17.00 -14.75
CA VAL A 138 11.45 -16.47 -15.50
C VAL A 138 11.72 -15.03 -15.08
N GLU A 139 12.90 -14.77 -14.55
CA GLU A 139 13.36 -13.43 -14.21
C GLU A 139 14.08 -12.78 -15.42
N ASN A 140 13.46 -11.78 -16.03
CA ASN A 140 14.06 -10.96 -17.07
C ASN A 140 13.45 -9.54 -17.10
N GLY A 141 14.02 -8.64 -17.90
CA GLY A 141 13.56 -7.25 -17.94
C GLY A 141 12.11 -7.06 -18.40
N GLN A 142 11.51 -7.99 -19.15
CA GLN A 142 10.11 -7.90 -19.55
C GLN A 142 9.17 -8.34 -18.41
N THR A 143 9.45 -9.47 -17.76
CA THR A 143 8.64 -9.95 -16.63
C THR A 143 8.70 -8.97 -15.45
N VAL A 144 9.90 -8.48 -15.12
CA VAL A 144 10.07 -7.50 -14.03
C VAL A 144 9.37 -6.18 -14.35
N ARG A 145 9.45 -5.71 -15.61
CA ARG A 145 8.70 -4.53 -16.05
C ARG A 145 7.20 -4.72 -15.92
N PHE A 146 6.68 -5.86 -16.35
CA PHE A 146 5.26 -6.16 -16.27
C PHE A 146 4.76 -6.14 -14.83
N ALA A 147 5.50 -6.75 -13.90
CA ALA A 147 5.16 -6.72 -12.48
C ALA A 147 5.10 -5.28 -11.92
N VAL A 148 6.11 -4.45 -12.21
CA VAL A 148 6.12 -3.06 -11.74
C VAL A 148 5.00 -2.22 -12.37
N GLU A 149 4.72 -2.41 -13.66
CA GLU A 149 3.61 -1.72 -14.34
C GLU A 149 2.24 -2.18 -13.84
N PHE A 150 2.09 -3.46 -13.47
CA PHE A 150 0.89 -3.95 -12.80
C PHE A 150 0.68 -3.23 -11.47
N LEU A 151 1.73 -3.16 -10.63
CA LEU A 151 1.67 -2.46 -9.35
C LEU A 151 1.37 -0.96 -9.52
N GLU A 152 1.97 -0.29 -10.49
CA GLU A 152 1.63 1.10 -10.82
C GLU A 152 0.14 1.24 -11.16
N ARG A 153 -0.36 0.38 -12.04
CA ARG A 153 -1.73 0.46 -12.57
C ARG A 153 -2.77 0.11 -11.53
N ILE A 154 -2.57 -0.93 -10.71
CA ILE A 154 -3.55 -1.30 -9.70
C ILE A 154 -3.73 -0.17 -8.68
N LEU A 155 -2.64 0.51 -8.27
CA LEU A 155 -2.73 1.66 -7.37
C LEU A 155 -3.41 2.88 -8.01
N ARG A 156 -3.13 3.13 -9.30
CA ARG A 156 -3.66 4.31 -10.00
C ARG A 156 -5.11 4.13 -10.46
N ASP A 157 -5.45 2.95 -10.96
CA ASP A 157 -6.65 2.69 -11.75
C ASP A 157 -7.75 2.00 -10.92
N THR A 158 -7.48 1.65 -9.65
CA THR A 158 -8.43 0.95 -8.76
C THR A 158 -8.48 1.55 -7.35
N ASP A 159 -9.45 1.09 -6.54
CA ASP A 159 -9.59 1.40 -5.11
C ASP A 159 -8.96 0.32 -4.21
N PHE A 160 -7.84 -0.27 -4.64
CA PHE A 160 -7.18 -1.35 -3.89
C PHE A 160 -6.90 -0.93 -2.42
N PRO A 161 -7.04 -1.86 -1.45
CA PRO A 161 -6.80 -1.55 -0.03
C PRO A 161 -5.46 -0.83 0.19
N ARG A 162 -5.48 0.18 1.06
CA ARG A 162 -4.27 0.96 1.38
C ARG A 162 -3.27 0.16 2.21
N GLU A 163 -3.79 -0.68 3.11
CA GLU A 163 -3.02 -1.69 3.84
C GLU A 163 -2.81 -2.90 2.94
N LEU A 164 -1.91 -2.77 1.97
CA LEU A 164 -1.60 -3.86 1.06
C LEU A 164 -0.26 -4.52 1.36
N ASN A 165 -0.20 -5.83 1.11
CA ASN A 165 1.04 -6.59 1.13
C ASN A 165 1.39 -7.10 -0.28
N ILE A 166 2.64 -6.91 -0.68
CA ILE A 166 3.17 -7.38 -1.97
C ILE A 166 4.08 -8.58 -1.71
N GLN A 167 3.56 -9.76 -1.98
CA GLN A 167 4.30 -11.02 -1.85
C GLN A 167 4.95 -11.35 -3.18
N VAL A 168 6.27 -11.45 -3.19
CA VAL A 168 7.03 -11.76 -4.41
C VAL A 168 7.83 -13.02 -4.21
N THR A 169 7.70 -13.97 -5.14
CA THR A 169 8.47 -15.23 -5.13
C THR A 169 9.14 -15.48 -6.49
N GLY A 170 10.14 -16.37 -6.50
CA GLY A 170 10.79 -16.83 -7.75
C GLY A 170 11.87 -15.90 -8.32
N LEU A 171 12.12 -14.74 -7.70
CA LEU A 171 13.28 -13.91 -8.03
C LEU A 171 14.57 -14.47 -7.41
N THR A 172 15.67 -14.29 -8.12
CA THR A 172 17.02 -14.75 -7.75
C THR A 172 18.02 -13.60 -7.59
N GLY A 173 17.62 -12.37 -7.96
CA GLY A 173 18.42 -11.17 -7.81
C GLY A 173 18.76 -10.79 -6.36
N ASP A 174 19.62 -9.78 -6.24
CA ASP A 174 20.02 -9.19 -4.96
C ASP A 174 18.86 -8.42 -4.30
N TYR A 175 19.02 -8.12 -3.01
CA TYR A 175 18.15 -7.23 -2.26
C TYR A 175 18.68 -5.80 -2.30
N VAL A 176 17.82 -4.81 -2.02
CA VAL A 176 18.26 -3.42 -1.83
C VAL A 176 19.35 -3.39 -0.74
N PRO A 177 20.54 -2.81 -1.00
CA PRO A 177 21.71 -2.97 -0.13
C PRO A 177 21.70 -2.00 1.08
N ILE A 178 20.62 -2.03 1.86
CA ILE A 178 20.50 -1.35 3.15
C ILE A 178 20.55 -2.42 4.24
N PRO A 179 21.59 -2.46 5.11
CA PRO A 179 21.77 -3.54 6.09
C PRO A 179 20.58 -3.76 7.02
N GLU A 180 19.90 -2.68 7.40
CA GLU A 180 18.78 -2.70 8.34
C GLU A 180 17.43 -3.03 7.65
N LEU A 181 17.39 -3.10 6.31
CA LEU A 181 16.18 -3.44 5.56
C LEU A 181 15.98 -4.98 5.47
N PRO A 182 14.77 -5.50 5.73
CA PRO A 182 14.49 -6.93 5.60
C PRO A 182 14.74 -7.46 4.18
N LYS A 183 15.21 -8.70 4.12
CA LYS A 183 15.42 -9.44 2.88
C LYS A 183 14.13 -10.12 2.42
N ILE A 184 13.16 -9.32 2.01
CA ILE A 184 11.85 -9.78 1.51
C ILE A 184 11.74 -9.66 -0.01
N GLY A 185 10.76 -10.36 -0.59
CA GLY A 185 10.56 -10.42 -2.03
C GLY A 185 10.35 -9.05 -2.69
N MET A 186 9.67 -8.12 -2.00
CA MET A 186 9.50 -6.75 -2.51
C MET A 186 10.84 -5.99 -2.67
N SER A 187 11.79 -6.20 -1.75
CA SER A 187 13.14 -5.62 -1.85
C SER A 187 13.89 -6.21 -3.05
N GLN A 188 13.77 -7.52 -3.27
CA GLN A 188 14.30 -8.18 -4.47
C GLN A 188 13.67 -7.67 -5.77
N LEU A 189 12.35 -7.48 -5.80
CA LEU A 189 11.65 -6.97 -6.98
C LEU A 189 12.20 -5.62 -7.42
N PHE A 190 12.28 -4.66 -6.50
CA PHE A 190 12.75 -3.34 -6.86
C PHE A 190 14.25 -3.30 -7.16
N MET A 191 15.06 -4.10 -6.47
CA MET A 191 16.48 -4.22 -6.79
C MET A 191 16.69 -4.82 -8.20
N SER A 192 15.94 -5.88 -8.55
CA SER A 192 15.95 -6.45 -9.90
C SER A 192 15.45 -5.44 -10.94
N ALA A 193 14.37 -4.71 -10.65
CA ALA A 193 13.81 -3.72 -11.57
C ALA A 193 14.79 -2.59 -11.90
N VAL A 194 15.54 -2.07 -10.92
CA VAL A 194 16.49 -0.99 -11.17
C VAL A 194 17.77 -1.46 -11.89
N SER A 195 18.04 -2.76 -11.94
CA SER A 195 19.12 -3.33 -12.76
C SER A 195 18.84 -3.21 -14.26
N TYR A 196 17.57 -3.13 -14.67
CA TYR A 196 17.15 -2.94 -16.05
C TYR A 196 16.85 -1.47 -16.33
N LEU A 197 17.75 -0.78 -17.05
CA LEU A 197 17.62 0.66 -17.34
C LEU A 197 16.25 1.07 -17.92
N PRO A 198 15.63 0.33 -18.88
CA PRO A 198 14.32 0.67 -19.40
C PRO A 198 13.17 0.52 -18.41
N VAL A 199 13.36 -0.20 -17.30
CA VAL A 199 12.32 -0.48 -16.30
C VAL A 199 12.28 0.57 -15.21
N ARG A 200 13.38 1.30 -15.00
CA ARG A 200 13.48 2.35 -13.98
C ARG A 200 12.39 3.40 -14.07
N VAL A 201 11.99 3.78 -15.29
CA VAL A 201 10.90 4.73 -15.50
C VAL A 201 9.57 4.20 -14.93
N SER A 202 9.31 2.90 -15.01
CA SER A 202 8.14 2.26 -14.41
C SER A 202 8.25 2.23 -12.89
N VAL A 203 9.46 1.99 -12.34
CA VAL A 203 9.69 2.06 -10.89
C VAL A 203 9.43 3.46 -10.34
N VAL A 204 9.86 4.52 -11.05
CA VAL A 204 9.58 5.92 -10.68
C VAL A 204 8.08 6.21 -10.69
N ARG A 205 7.34 5.73 -11.70
CA ARG A 205 5.89 5.92 -11.76
C ARG A 205 5.19 5.18 -10.62
N TYR A 206 5.55 3.92 -10.37
CA TYR A 206 5.06 3.15 -9.22
C TYR A 206 5.33 3.90 -7.91
N ALA A 207 6.57 4.33 -7.67
CA ALA A 207 6.96 5.00 -6.44
C ALA A 207 6.10 6.26 -6.19
N ARG A 208 5.85 7.06 -7.23
CA ARG A 208 5.00 8.24 -7.14
C ARG A 208 3.54 7.93 -6.87
N GLU A 209 2.99 6.87 -7.45
CA GLU A 209 1.63 6.43 -7.11
C GLU A 209 1.56 5.93 -5.67
N ALA A 210 2.53 5.13 -5.23
CA ALA A 210 2.62 4.62 -3.87
C ALA A 210 2.83 5.74 -2.83
N MET A 211 3.55 6.80 -3.17
CA MET A 211 3.76 7.97 -2.29
C MET A 211 2.51 8.83 -2.07
N LYS A 212 1.47 8.69 -2.89
CA LYS A 212 0.18 9.39 -2.68
C LYS A 212 -0.59 8.82 -1.48
N TYR A 213 -0.27 7.59 -1.07
CA TYR A 213 -0.87 6.97 0.10
C TYR A 213 -0.25 7.58 1.37
N ASP A 214 -1.10 7.88 2.35
CA ASP A 214 -0.69 8.48 3.61
C ASP A 214 0.36 7.62 4.32
N PHE A 215 1.28 8.25 5.05
CA PHE A 215 2.44 7.61 5.67
C PHE A 215 2.05 6.54 6.71
N PHE A 216 0.84 6.63 7.26
CA PHE A 216 0.32 5.64 8.21
C PHE A 216 0.12 4.26 7.57
N TYR A 217 -0.05 4.21 6.25
CA TYR A 217 -0.23 2.96 5.50
C TYR A 217 1.11 2.48 4.97
N GLY A 218 1.77 1.63 5.75
CA GLY A 218 3.01 0.95 5.39
C GLY A 218 2.78 -0.41 4.75
N CYS A 219 3.87 -1.03 4.32
CA CYS A 219 3.87 -2.45 3.95
C CYS A 219 3.80 -3.30 5.25
N PRO A 220 2.71 -4.06 5.51
CA PRO A 220 2.54 -4.81 6.75
C PRO A 220 3.67 -5.80 7.02
N GLU A 221 4.18 -6.46 5.97
CA GLU A 221 5.31 -7.39 6.07
C GLU A 221 6.58 -6.68 6.53
N LEU A 222 6.88 -5.49 5.99
CA LEU A 222 8.02 -4.69 6.44
C LEU A 222 7.84 -4.19 7.87
N SER A 223 6.63 -3.74 8.23
CA SER A 223 6.35 -3.26 9.57
C SER A 223 6.42 -4.35 10.63
N TYR A 224 5.97 -5.56 10.30
CA TYR A 224 6.11 -6.72 11.16
C TYR A 224 7.59 -7.08 11.39
N GLU A 225 8.39 -7.16 10.32
CA GLU A 225 9.79 -7.58 10.38
C GLU A 225 10.72 -6.54 11.02
N THR A 226 10.44 -5.24 10.82
CA THR A 226 11.32 -4.16 11.29
C THR A 226 10.84 -3.48 12.57
N GLY A 227 9.55 -3.60 12.90
CA GLY A 227 8.90 -2.72 13.87
C GLY A 227 8.82 -1.25 13.43
N LYS A 228 9.03 -0.97 12.13
CA LYS A 228 9.10 0.39 11.55
C LYS A 228 8.13 0.53 10.39
N ASN A 229 7.57 1.72 10.20
CA ASN A 229 6.54 1.93 9.19
C ASN A 229 7.15 2.50 7.89
N ILE A 230 7.57 1.63 6.99
CA ILE A 230 8.09 2.07 5.69
C ILE A 230 6.90 2.35 4.76
N GLN A 231 6.78 3.60 4.27
CA GLN A 231 5.77 3.96 3.27
C GLN A 231 5.88 3.01 2.07
N LEU A 232 4.75 2.62 1.47
CA LEU A 232 4.70 1.61 0.41
C LEU A 232 5.67 1.86 -0.77
N GLY A 233 5.91 3.13 -1.12
CA GLY A 233 6.86 3.53 -2.17
C GLY A 233 8.34 3.50 -1.76
N GLY A 234 8.64 3.43 -0.46
CA GLY A 234 9.98 3.64 0.08
C GLY A 234 11.03 2.66 -0.44
N VAL A 235 10.73 1.37 -0.48
CA VAL A 235 11.68 0.36 -0.98
C VAL A 235 12.03 0.58 -2.46
N ALA A 236 11.06 1.00 -3.28
CA ALA A 236 11.30 1.35 -4.68
C ALA A 236 12.20 2.58 -4.81
N VAL A 237 11.96 3.61 -3.99
CA VAL A 237 12.80 4.81 -3.94
C VAL A 237 14.21 4.49 -3.47
N PHE A 238 14.36 3.62 -2.46
CA PHE A 238 15.67 3.19 -1.97
C PHE A 238 16.45 2.46 -3.06
N ALA A 239 15.82 1.53 -3.77
CA ALA A 239 16.46 0.83 -4.89
C ALA A 239 16.93 1.82 -5.97
N LEU A 240 16.10 2.80 -6.34
CA LEU A 240 16.42 3.85 -7.31
C LEU A 240 17.58 4.74 -6.84
N GLY A 241 17.51 5.22 -5.59
CA GLY A 241 18.52 6.11 -5.02
C GLY A 241 19.89 5.47 -4.85
N LEU A 242 19.98 4.14 -4.76
CA LEU A 242 21.26 3.42 -4.63
C LEU A 242 21.80 2.92 -5.98
N THR A 243 21.15 3.22 -7.10
CA THR A 243 21.76 2.98 -8.42
C THR A 243 22.85 4.00 -8.72
N ALA A 244 23.72 3.72 -9.71
CA ALA A 244 24.74 4.70 -10.14
C ALA A 244 24.19 6.06 -10.60
N LEU A 245 22.92 6.13 -11.07
CA LEU A 245 22.29 7.41 -11.45
C LEU A 245 21.69 8.15 -10.25
N GLY A 246 21.40 7.44 -9.16
CA GLY A 246 20.88 7.97 -7.90
C GLY A 246 19.50 8.62 -7.96
N GLU A 247 18.80 8.53 -9.10
CA GLU A 247 17.49 9.09 -9.47
C GLU A 247 16.96 10.17 -8.50
N THR A 248 17.71 11.27 -8.36
CA THR A 248 17.65 12.12 -7.17
C THR A 248 16.36 12.91 -7.01
N ASP A 249 15.63 13.12 -8.11
CA ASP A 249 14.35 13.85 -8.08
C ASP A 249 13.29 13.10 -7.27
N VAL A 250 13.08 11.81 -7.57
CA VAL A 250 12.09 10.99 -6.84
C VAL A 250 12.55 10.70 -5.41
N VAL A 251 13.87 10.61 -5.18
CA VAL A 251 14.43 10.52 -3.82
C VAL A 251 14.09 11.78 -3.03
N GLY A 252 14.33 12.98 -3.59
CA GLY A 252 13.98 14.24 -2.94
C GLY A 252 12.48 14.37 -2.65
N GLU A 253 11.62 14.00 -3.61
CA GLU A 253 10.16 13.95 -3.44
C GLU A 253 9.77 13.06 -2.25
N TYR A 254 10.34 11.85 -2.19
CA TYR A 254 10.08 10.89 -1.12
C TYR A 254 10.52 11.39 0.25
N MET A 255 11.71 12.00 0.36
CA MET A 255 12.21 12.51 1.64
C MET A 255 11.35 13.66 2.17
N VAL A 256 10.66 14.39 1.29
CA VAL A 256 9.65 15.37 1.71
C VAL A 256 8.36 14.70 2.16
N SER A 257 7.86 13.72 1.39
CA SER A 257 6.57 13.08 1.69
C SER A 257 6.62 12.18 2.92
N SER A 258 7.73 11.50 3.16
CA SER A 258 7.90 10.60 4.31
C SER A 258 8.01 11.34 5.64
N GLY A 259 8.26 12.66 5.61
CA GLY A 259 8.29 13.49 6.81
C GLY A 259 9.35 13.03 7.82
N LEU A 260 10.57 12.76 7.35
CA LEU A 260 11.74 12.32 8.11
C LEU A 260 11.87 12.87 9.55
N TRP A 261 11.26 12.20 10.54
CA TRP A 261 11.58 12.43 11.96
C TRP A 261 11.24 11.29 12.92
N GLU A 262 10.48 10.27 12.51
CA GLU A 262 10.13 9.12 13.37
C GLU A 262 10.59 7.76 12.81
N GLN A 263 11.17 7.74 11.62
CA GLN A 263 11.48 6.53 10.88
C GLN A 263 12.99 6.39 10.69
N ASP A 264 13.58 5.35 11.27
CA ASP A 264 15.02 5.11 11.15
C ASP A 264 15.44 4.67 9.72
N MET A 265 14.51 4.16 8.91
CA MET A 265 14.85 3.51 7.63
C MET A 265 15.35 4.47 6.57
N GLU A 266 14.72 5.62 6.44
CA GLU A 266 15.13 6.68 5.52
C GLU A 266 16.50 7.27 5.91
N LEU A 267 16.80 7.29 7.21
CA LEU A 267 18.11 7.66 7.72
C LEU A 267 19.18 6.62 7.35
N TYR A 268 18.90 5.32 7.50
CA TYR A 268 19.81 4.25 7.04
C TYR A 268 20.02 4.27 5.52
N PHE A 269 18.95 4.54 4.76
CA PHE A 269 19.04 4.79 3.33
C PHE A 269 19.99 5.96 3.02
N LEU A 270 19.83 7.11 3.69
CA LEU A 270 20.71 8.28 3.48
C LEU A 270 22.17 7.96 3.73
N ARG A 271 22.48 7.16 4.77
CA ARG A 271 23.86 6.73 5.04
C ARG A 271 24.43 5.94 3.87
N CYS A 272 23.66 5.01 3.30
CA CYS A 272 24.06 4.25 2.11
C CYS A 272 24.17 5.14 0.87
N PHE A 273 23.22 6.05 0.69
CA PHE A 273 23.18 7.01 -0.41
C PHE A 273 24.42 7.92 -0.40
N VAL A 274 24.79 8.46 0.76
CA VAL A 274 25.99 9.28 0.93
C VAL A 274 27.27 8.48 0.69
N HIS A 275 27.30 7.21 1.09
CA HIS A 275 28.44 6.34 0.81
C HIS A 275 28.69 6.18 -0.70
N ILE A 276 27.63 6.04 -1.50
CA ILE A 276 27.71 5.87 -2.96
C ILE A 276 27.89 7.22 -3.69
N HIS A 277 27.10 8.23 -3.32
CA HIS A 277 26.95 9.48 -4.07
C HIS A 277 27.57 10.71 -3.40
N GLY A 278 28.23 10.57 -2.25
CA GLY A 278 28.69 11.71 -1.44
C GLY A 278 29.68 12.67 -2.13
N GLY A 279 30.27 12.27 -3.25
CA GLY A 279 31.07 13.17 -4.09
C GLY A 279 30.27 14.10 -5.00
N THR A 280 28.94 14.02 -5.01
CA THR A 280 28.07 14.73 -5.96
C THR A 280 27.36 15.92 -5.33
N LEU A 281 27.06 16.93 -6.14
CA LEU A 281 26.23 18.07 -5.69
C LEU A 281 24.83 17.62 -5.27
N ALA A 282 24.26 16.63 -5.96
CA ALA A 282 22.93 16.13 -5.65
C ALA A 282 22.87 15.50 -4.24
N ALA A 283 23.90 14.77 -3.83
CA ALA A 283 23.98 14.25 -2.47
C ALA A 283 24.12 15.34 -1.42
N VAL A 284 24.90 16.38 -1.71
CA VAL A 284 25.00 17.55 -0.82
C VAL A 284 23.64 18.23 -0.65
N LEU A 285 22.92 18.49 -1.74
CA LEU A 285 21.62 19.15 -1.71
C LEU A 285 20.56 18.32 -0.98
N LEU A 286 20.52 17.01 -1.24
CA LEU A 286 19.59 16.10 -0.55
C LEU A 286 19.88 16.06 0.96
N VAL A 287 21.15 15.94 1.36
CA VAL A 287 21.51 15.95 2.78
C VAL A 287 21.20 17.29 3.43
N ASP A 288 21.47 18.42 2.77
CA ASP A 288 21.14 19.75 3.30
C ASP A 288 19.62 19.89 3.53
N GLN A 289 18.81 19.42 2.60
CA GLN A 289 17.36 19.39 2.74
C GLN A 289 16.91 18.51 3.93
N CYS A 290 17.44 17.29 4.03
CA CYS A 290 17.12 16.38 5.13
C CYS A 290 17.56 16.94 6.50
N LEU A 291 18.72 17.60 6.58
CA LEU A 291 19.20 18.24 7.80
C LEU A 291 18.33 19.41 8.24
N GLN A 292 17.86 20.23 7.28
CA GLN A 292 16.90 21.30 7.56
C GLN A 292 15.58 20.76 8.11
N GLN A 293 15.05 19.70 7.51
CA GLN A 293 13.83 19.03 7.99
C GLN A 293 14.02 18.42 9.38
N ALA A 294 15.14 17.73 9.63
CA ALA A 294 15.47 17.17 10.92
C ALA A 294 15.59 18.24 12.02
N GLU A 295 16.11 19.43 11.69
CA GLU A 295 16.17 20.57 12.61
C GLU A 295 14.78 21.11 12.95
N LEU A 296 13.92 21.32 11.94
CA LEU A 296 12.54 21.76 12.15
C LEU A 296 11.75 20.80 13.04
N ALA A 297 11.98 19.50 12.88
CA ALA A 297 11.34 18.46 13.67
C ALA A 297 12.06 18.13 14.99
N ARG A 298 13.19 18.78 15.30
CA ARG A 298 14.01 18.53 16.50
C ARG A 298 14.48 17.07 16.63
N CYS A 299 14.71 16.39 15.50
CA CYS A 299 15.23 15.02 15.47
C CYS A 299 16.71 14.99 15.87
N ASN A 300 17.05 14.13 16.84
CA ASN A 300 18.40 13.99 17.41
C ASN A 300 18.97 12.57 17.26
N SER A 301 18.65 11.87 16.18
CA SER A 301 19.18 10.53 15.92
C SER A 301 20.70 10.55 15.70
N SER A 302 21.36 9.41 15.97
CA SER A 302 22.79 9.23 15.69
C SER A 302 23.10 9.45 14.20
N VAL A 303 22.21 9.03 13.31
CA VAL A 303 22.39 9.21 11.87
C VAL A 303 22.34 10.68 11.46
N VAL A 304 21.46 11.50 12.06
CA VAL A 304 21.47 12.96 11.83
C VAL A 304 22.80 13.57 12.27
N ALA A 305 23.36 13.12 13.40
CA ALA A 305 24.69 13.57 13.84
C ALA A 305 25.81 13.16 12.86
N GLU A 306 25.75 11.93 12.32
CA GLU A 306 26.68 11.46 11.29
C GLU A 306 26.57 12.27 9.99
N LEU A 307 25.35 12.58 9.53
CA LEU A 307 25.12 13.40 8.34
C LEU A 307 25.64 14.83 8.52
N ARG A 308 25.43 15.44 9.70
CA ARG A 308 26.02 16.75 10.04
C ARG A 308 27.55 16.71 10.01
N ALA A 309 28.15 15.68 10.61
CA ALA A 309 29.59 15.51 10.61
C ALA A 309 30.13 15.34 9.18
N TRP A 310 29.49 14.50 8.38
CA TRP A 310 29.83 14.31 6.98
C TRP A 310 29.76 15.64 6.20
N ARG A 311 28.68 16.42 6.38
CA ARG A 311 28.50 17.69 5.68
C ARG A 311 29.62 18.69 5.96
N LEU A 312 30.05 18.79 7.21
CA LEU A 312 31.20 19.61 7.63
C LEU A 312 32.51 19.16 6.98
N THR A 313 32.69 17.86 6.71
CA THR A 313 33.89 17.38 5.99
C THR A 313 33.87 17.74 4.52
N VAL A 314 32.69 17.82 3.90
CA VAL A 314 32.54 18.22 2.49
C VAL A 314 32.87 19.70 2.31
N ASP A 315 32.43 20.57 3.22
CA ASP A 315 32.74 22.01 3.17
C ASP A 315 34.26 22.26 3.24
N LYS A 316 34.94 21.60 4.17
CA LYS A 316 36.41 21.70 4.32
C LYS A 316 37.23 21.22 3.11
N ARG A 317 36.63 20.47 2.19
CA ARG A 317 37.28 20.00 0.95
C ARG A 317 37.02 20.92 -0.24
N ARG A 318 36.08 21.87 -0.13
CA ARG A 318 35.78 22.87 -1.16
C ARG A 318 36.58 24.16 -0.97
N ASP A 319 37.07 24.41 0.24
CA ASP A 319 38.03 25.47 0.57
C ASP A 319 39.48 25.07 0.26
#